data_AF-A0A2W6SGY8-F1
#
_entry.id   AF-A0A2W6SGY8-F1
#
_cell.length_a   1.000
_cell.length_b   1.000
_cell.length_c   1.000
_cell.angle_alpha   90.00
_cell.angle_beta   90.00
_cell.angle_gamma   90.00
#
_symmetry.space_group_name_H-M   'P 1'
#
loop_
_entity.id
_entity.type
_entity.pdbx_description
1 polymer ?
#
loop_
_entity_poly.entity_id
_entity_poly.type
_entity_poly.pdbx_seq_one_letter_code
_entity_poly.pdbx_strand_id
1 'polypeptide(L)'
;MGSLGVIDPAAVHCVRNEDSERLIRMDALRPEEWSDRDVDLLLFRAATTIDSDKIIPRVLPEFLRRVIREPYGDGWITLGEMVRLKLETSGFTTWPEADREAVLALLPAYISTPDTDSESLAEWLDAFRLKD
;
A
#
# COMPACT_ATOMS: atom_id res chain seq x y z
N MET A 1 9.24 -14.17 -12.19
CA MET A 1 8.65 -12.84 -11.89
C MET A 1 9.13 -12.44 -10.53
N GLY A 2 9.53 -11.18 -10.35
CA GLY A 2 9.93 -10.64 -9.06
C GLY A 2 8.73 -10.35 -8.17
N SER A 3 8.98 -9.80 -7.00
CA SER A 3 7.97 -9.61 -5.96
C SER A 3 6.98 -8.48 -6.21
N LEU A 4 7.28 -7.58 -7.15
CA LEU A 4 6.29 -6.62 -7.65
C LEU A 4 5.37 -7.25 -8.73
N GLY A 5 5.52 -8.55 -8.98
CA GLY A 5 4.65 -9.33 -9.85
C GLY A 5 4.91 -9.04 -11.32
N VAL A 6 3.91 -8.44 -11.99
CA VAL A 6 3.95 -8.15 -13.43
C VAL A 6 4.60 -6.81 -13.77
N ILE A 7 5.01 -6.05 -12.75
CA ILE A 7 5.64 -4.75 -12.92
C ILE A 7 7.10 -4.97 -13.30
N ASP A 8 7.55 -4.36 -14.40
CA ASP A 8 8.97 -4.20 -14.67
C ASP A 8 9.46 -2.93 -13.96
N PRO A 9 10.19 -3.04 -12.84
CA PRO A 9 10.62 -1.89 -12.06
C PRO A 9 11.60 -0.99 -12.81
N ALA A 10 12.32 -1.51 -13.81
CA ALA A 10 13.21 -0.70 -14.64
C ALA A 10 12.44 0.15 -15.66
N ALA A 11 11.20 -0.23 -15.99
CA ALA A 11 10.33 0.52 -16.90
C ALA A 11 9.45 1.56 -16.20
N VAL A 12 9.42 1.57 -14.85
CA VAL A 12 8.65 2.56 -14.09
C VAL A 12 9.35 3.92 -14.12
N HIS A 13 8.64 4.94 -14.59
CA HIS A 13 9.15 6.31 -14.54
C HIS A 13 9.15 6.84 -13.09
N CYS A 14 10.33 7.22 -12.62
CA CYS A 14 10.51 7.88 -11.34
C CYS A 14 11.16 9.24 -11.56
N VAL A 15 10.69 10.25 -10.82
CA VAL A 15 11.31 11.59 -10.81
C VAL A 15 12.72 11.54 -10.21
N ARG A 16 12.99 10.58 -9.31
CA ARG A 16 14.27 10.39 -8.65
C ARG A 16 14.87 9.02 -8.97
N ASN A 17 16.17 8.99 -9.27
CA ASN A 17 16.92 7.74 -9.51
C ASN A 17 16.84 6.79 -8.30
N GLU A 18 16.89 7.32 -7.08
CA GLU A 18 16.79 6.53 -5.84
C GLU A 18 15.48 5.72 -5.75
N ASP A 19 14.38 6.25 -6.30
CA ASP A 19 13.09 5.56 -6.29
C ASP A 19 13.09 4.39 -7.31
N SER A 20 13.72 4.57 -8.48
CA SER A 20 13.95 3.47 -9.43
C SER A 20 14.86 2.39 -8.85
N GLU A 21 15.97 2.77 -8.22
CA GLU A 21 16.90 1.82 -7.57
C GLU A 21 16.20 1.05 -6.44
N ARG A 22 15.33 1.72 -5.68
CA ARG A 22 14.50 1.09 -4.64
C ARG A 22 13.54 0.08 -5.22
N LEU A 23 12.81 0.41 -6.28
CA LEU A 23 11.89 -0.53 -6.95
C LEU A 23 12.62 -1.77 -7.45
N ILE A 24 13.78 -1.60 -8.09
CA ILE A 24 14.61 -2.71 -8.58
C ILE A 24 15.07 -3.61 -7.42
N ARG A 25 15.55 -3.01 -6.32
CA ARG A 25 15.98 -3.78 -5.15
C ARG A 25 14.82 -4.52 -4.49
N MET A 26 13.66 -3.88 -4.35
CA MET A 26 12.47 -4.52 -3.76
C MET A 26 11.97 -5.66 -4.63
N ASP A 27 11.96 -5.52 -5.95
CA ASP A 27 11.51 -6.60 -6.84
C ASP A 27 12.37 -7.87 -6.74
N ALA A 28 13.66 -7.70 -6.41
CA ALA A 28 14.60 -8.81 -6.22
C ALA A 28 14.44 -9.55 -4.86
N LEU A 29 13.63 -9.03 -3.94
CA LEU A 29 13.43 -9.55 -2.59
C LEU A 29 11.98 -9.94 -2.38
N ARG A 30 11.68 -10.91 -1.50
CA ARG A 30 10.28 -11.21 -1.16
C ARG A 30 9.65 -10.05 -0.38
N PRO A 31 8.31 -9.86 -0.43
CA PRO A 31 7.65 -8.75 0.27
C PRO A 31 7.98 -8.66 1.78
N GLU A 32 8.09 -9.80 2.44
CA GLU A 32 8.45 -9.90 3.86
C GLU A 32 9.90 -9.47 4.17
N GLU A 33 10.76 -9.38 3.14
CA GLU A 33 12.17 -8.98 3.24
C GLU A 33 12.38 -7.49 2.93
N TRP A 34 11.34 -6.77 2.49
CA TRP A 34 11.44 -5.34 2.22
C TRP A 34 11.67 -4.53 3.50
N SER A 35 12.50 -3.49 3.44
CA SER A 35 12.68 -2.61 4.60
C SER A 35 11.43 -1.77 4.86
N ASP A 36 11.13 -1.47 6.13
CA ASP A 36 9.97 -0.63 6.53
C ASP A 36 10.00 0.73 5.83
N ARG A 37 11.20 1.31 5.76
CA ARG A 37 11.44 2.58 5.06
C ARG A 37 11.10 2.49 3.58
N ASP A 38 11.44 1.39 2.90
CA ASP A 38 11.15 1.28 1.47
C ASP A 38 9.63 1.12 1.23
N VAL A 39 8.92 0.36 2.07
CA VAL A 39 7.45 0.21 2.00
C VAL A 39 6.75 1.56 2.23
N ASP A 40 7.13 2.29 3.27
CA ASP A 40 6.56 3.60 3.60
C ASP A 40 6.83 4.64 2.50
N LEU A 41 8.09 4.75 2.05
CA LEU A 41 8.46 5.69 1.00
C LEU A 41 7.74 5.40 -0.32
N LEU A 42 7.61 4.13 -0.71
CA LEU A 42 6.89 3.79 -1.94
C LEU A 42 5.41 4.15 -1.83
N LEU A 43 4.73 3.87 -0.72
CA LEU A 43 3.34 4.27 -0.56
C LEU A 43 3.16 5.79 -0.57
N PHE A 44 4.06 6.53 0.07
CA PHE A 44 4.04 7.98 0.04
C PHE A 44 4.19 8.52 -1.39
N ARG A 45 5.14 7.96 -2.15
CA ARG A 45 5.59 8.48 -3.46
C ARG A 45 4.87 7.91 -4.67
N ALA A 46 4.18 6.78 -4.56
CA ALA A 46 3.52 6.07 -5.65
C ALA A 46 2.48 6.88 -6.44
N ALA A 47 1.95 7.97 -5.87
CA ALA A 47 0.99 8.85 -6.54
C ALA A 47 1.56 10.24 -6.87
N THR A 48 2.84 10.49 -6.58
CA THR A 48 3.44 11.83 -6.67
C THR A 48 4.74 11.85 -7.46
N THR A 49 5.69 10.97 -7.15
CA THR A 49 7.02 10.98 -7.78
C THR A 49 7.40 9.66 -8.43
N ILE A 50 6.57 8.63 -8.28
CA ILE A 50 6.67 7.34 -8.95
C ILE A 50 5.40 7.23 -9.78
N ASP A 51 5.50 7.38 -11.09
CA ASP A 51 4.36 7.52 -11.99
C ASP A 51 3.82 6.14 -12.38
N SER A 52 3.27 5.42 -11.39
CA SER A 52 2.74 4.07 -11.59
C SER A 52 1.62 3.75 -10.61
N ASP A 53 0.41 3.67 -11.16
CA ASP A 53 -0.80 3.21 -10.48
C ASP A 53 -0.69 1.76 -9.96
N LYS A 54 0.19 0.96 -10.55
CA LYS A 54 0.40 -0.45 -10.20
C LYS A 54 1.19 -0.65 -8.91
N ILE A 55 1.94 0.34 -8.44
CA ILE A 55 2.79 0.19 -7.24
C ILE A 55 1.95 0.06 -5.97
N ILE A 56 0.92 0.88 -5.82
CA ILE A 56 0.06 0.89 -4.62
C ILE A 56 -0.56 -0.50 -4.36
N PRO A 57 -1.20 -1.18 -5.32
CA PRO A 57 -1.74 -2.53 -5.10
C PRO A 57 -0.69 -3.55 -4.62
N ARG A 58 0.58 -3.39 -5.00
CA ARG A 58 1.66 -4.33 -4.65
C ARG A 58 2.27 -4.08 -3.28
N VAL A 59 2.35 -2.82 -2.88
CA VAL A 59 3.04 -2.41 -1.64
C VAL A 59 2.07 -2.31 -0.47
N LEU A 60 0.81 -1.89 -0.71
CA LEU A 60 -0.16 -1.63 0.35
C LEU A 60 -0.45 -2.83 1.27
N PRO A 61 -0.61 -4.08 0.78
CA PRO A 61 -0.86 -5.21 1.67
C PRO A 61 0.27 -5.41 2.69
N GLU A 62 1.51 -5.20 2.28
CA GLU A 62 2.66 -5.38 3.16
C GLU A 62 2.77 -4.27 4.20
N PHE A 63 2.44 -3.04 3.82
CA PHE A 63 2.28 -1.94 4.76
C PHE A 63 1.24 -2.24 5.84
N LEU A 64 0.03 -2.66 5.45
CA LEU A 64 -1.06 -2.95 6.39
C LEU A 64 -0.66 -4.06 7.38
N ARG A 65 0.00 -5.13 6.91
CA ARG A 65 0.50 -6.20 7.79
C ARG A 65 1.47 -5.71 8.85
N ARG A 66 2.35 -4.77 8.52
CA ARG A 66 3.34 -4.23 9.45
C ARG A 66 2.69 -3.42 10.55
N VAL A 67 1.76 -2.53 10.19
CA VAL A 67 1.01 -1.73 11.17
C VAL A 67 0.19 -2.63 12.11
N ILE A 68 -0.43 -3.69 11.58
CA ILE A 68 -1.18 -4.66 12.40
C ILE A 68 -0.25 -5.41 13.36
N ARG A 69 0.93 -5.82 12.92
CA ARG A 69 1.90 -6.59 13.73
C ARG A 69 2.54 -5.72 14.81
N GLU A 70 2.93 -4.52 14.44
CA GLU A 70 3.63 -3.58 15.29
C GLU A 70 3.04 -2.19 15.01
N PRO A 71 2.02 -1.81 15.78
CA PRO A 71 1.41 -0.49 15.66
C PRO A 71 2.49 0.55 15.90
N TYR A 72 2.85 1.29 14.84
CA TYR A 72 3.86 2.33 14.95
C TYR A 72 3.30 3.45 15.84
N GLY A 73 3.91 3.68 17.00
CA GLY A 73 3.65 4.89 17.79
C GLY A 73 4.12 6.18 17.09
N ASP A 74 5.10 6.06 16.17
CA ASP A 74 5.73 7.19 15.47
C ASP A 74 6.04 6.81 13.99
N GLY A 75 5.11 7.04 13.05
CA GLY A 75 5.31 6.79 11.61
C GLY A 75 4.28 7.52 10.71
N TRP A 76 4.69 8.00 9.53
CA TRP A 76 3.99 9.05 8.76
C TRP A 76 2.71 8.61 7.98
N ILE A 77 2.39 7.32 7.89
CA ILE A 77 1.16 6.80 7.21
C ILE A 77 0.31 5.95 8.18
N THR A 78 0.31 6.20 9.49
CA THR A 78 -0.54 5.43 10.43
C THR A 78 -2.03 5.82 10.39
N LEU A 79 -2.41 6.85 9.62
CA LEU A 79 -3.77 7.38 9.59
C LEU A 79 -4.68 6.63 8.62
N GLY A 80 -5.88 6.24 9.08
CA GLY A 80 -6.88 5.60 8.24
C GLY A 80 -7.30 6.44 7.03
N GLU A 81 -7.38 7.76 7.19
CA GLU A 81 -7.70 8.70 6.10
C GLU A 81 -6.70 8.60 4.93
N MET A 82 -5.40 8.44 5.24
CA MET A 82 -4.37 8.31 4.21
C MET A 82 -4.51 7.00 3.44
N VAL A 83 -4.81 5.90 4.12
CA VAL A 83 -5.09 4.62 3.47
C VAL A 83 -6.32 4.74 2.57
N ARG A 84 -7.41 5.35 3.05
CA ARG A 84 -8.60 5.61 2.24
C ARG A 84 -8.27 6.42 0.99
N LEU A 85 -7.58 7.56 1.14
CA LEU A 85 -7.19 8.42 0.04
C LEU A 85 -6.35 7.65 -0.99
N LYS A 86 -5.42 6.79 -0.54
CA LYS A 86 -4.61 5.96 -1.43
C LYS A 86 -5.46 4.95 -2.19
N LEU A 87 -6.45 4.31 -1.56
CA LEU A 87 -7.38 3.40 -2.23
C LEU A 87 -8.24 4.13 -3.27
N GLU A 88 -8.79 5.30 -2.92
CA GLU A 88 -9.63 6.07 -3.83
C GLU A 88 -8.83 6.58 -5.05
N THR A 89 -7.67 7.20 -4.81
CA THR A 89 -6.84 7.82 -5.86
C THR A 89 -6.16 6.82 -6.79
N SER A 90 -5.91 5.60 -6.32
CA SER A 90 -5.36 4.51 -7.13
C SER A 90 -6.43 3.74 -7.92
N GLY A 91 -7.71 4.12 -7.79
CA GLY A 91 -8.79 3.42 -8.47
C GLY A 91 -9.01 2.00 -7.94
N PHE A 92 -9.02 1.81 -6.61
CA PHE A 92 -9.14 0.50 -5.96
C PHE A 92 -10.18 -0.45 -6.58
N THR A 93 -11.33 0.08 -7.03
CA THR A 93 -12.40 -0.70 -7.64
C THR A 93 -12.02 -1.34 -8.98
N THR A 94 -11.03 -0.82 -9.68
CA THR A 94 -10.56 -1.30 -11.00
C THR A 94 -9.35 -2.21 -10.91
N TRP A 95 -8.80 -2.42 -9.71
CA TRP A 95 -7.66 -3.31 -9.49
C TRP A 95 -8.01 -4.77 -9.80
N PRO A 96 -6.99 -5.61 -10.10
CA PRO A 96 -7.17 -7.05 -10.17
C PRO A 96 -7.79 -7.60 -8.87
N GLU A 97 -8.73 -8.54 -9.01
CA GLU A 97 -9.49 -9.10 -7.88
C GLU A 97 -8.60 -9.60 -6.74
N ALA A 98 -7.55 -10.36 -7.06
CA ALA A 98 -6.62 -10.88 -6.06
C ALA A 98 -5.90 -9.77 -5.25
N ASP A 99 -5.59 -8.63 -5.89
CA ASP A 99 -4.96 -7.50 -5.21
C ASP A 99 -6.00 -6.77 -4.32
N ARG A 100 -7.27 -6.68 -4.73
CA ARG A 100 -8.36 -6.13 -3.91
C ARG A 100 -8.62 -6.99 -2.67
N GLU A 101 -8.77 -8.30 -2.85
CA GLU A 101 -9.03 -9.24 -1.76
C GLU A 101 -7.92 -9.24 -0.72
N ALA A 102 -6.65 -9.16 -1.16
CA ALA A 102 -5.51 -9.08 -0.26
C ALA A 102 -5.58 -7.87 0.68
N VAL A 103 -6.09 -6.73 0.20
CA VAL A 103 -6.30 -5.52 1.01
C VAL A 103 -7.55 -5.64 1.89
N LEU A 104 -8.69 -6.05 1.32
CA LEU A 104 -9.96 -6.18 2.06
C LEU A 104 -9.87 -7.14 3.25
N ALA A 105 -9.04 -8.17 3.15
CA ALA A 105 -8.77 -9.11 4.24
C ALA A 105 -8.00 -8.47 5.42
N LEU A 106 -7.23 -7.42 5.18
CA LEU A 106 -6.37 -6.78 6.18
C LEU A 106 -7.01 -5.54 6.82
N LEU A 107 -7.85 -4.80 6.08
CA LEU A 107 -8.43 -3.54 6.54
C LEU A 107 -9.16 -3.61 7.90
N PRO A 108 -9.98 -4.64 8.21
CA PRO A 108 -10.67 -4.70 9.51
C PRO A 108 -9.71 -4.78 10.70
N ALA A 109 -8.63 -5.55 10.57
CA ALA A 109 -7.62 -5.69 11.61
C ALA A 109 -6.80 -4.41 11.75
N TYR A 110 -6.47 -3.77 10.64
CA TYR A 110 -5.82 -2.45 10.63
C TYR A 110 -6.67 -1.41 11.39
N ILE A 111 -7.95 -1.28 11.05
CA ILE A 111 -8.88 -0.34 11.71
C ILE A 111 -8.98 -0.59 13.22
N SER A 112 -8.92 -1.86 13.65
CA SER A 112 -9.05 -2.24 15.06
C SER A 112 -7.76 -2.06 15.88
N THR A 113 -6.70 -1.56 15.27
CA THR A 113 -5.39 -1.39 15.92
C THR A 113 -5.40 -0.19 16.89
N PRO A 114 -4.83 -0.28 18.11
CA PRO A 114 -5.02 0.73 19.16
C PRO A 114 -4.63 2.18 18.81
N ASP A 115 -3.63 2.35 17.94
CA ASP A 115 -3.10 3.67 17.54
C ASP A 115 -3.65 4.14 16.19
N THR A 116 -4.61 3.41 15.61
CA THR A 116 -5.14 3.68 14.27
C THR A 116 -6.48 4.43 14.38
N ASP A 117 -6.41 5.76 14.44
CA ASP A 117 -7.58 6.62 14.32
C ASP A 117 -8.12 6.59 12.88
N SER A 118 -9.19 5.80 12.64
CA SER A 118 -9.59 5.35 11.30
C SER A 118 -11.10 5.27 11.05
N GLU A 119 -11.90 6.03 11.80
CA GLU A 119 -13.36 6.05 11.67
C GLU A 119 -13.83 6.24 10.21
N SER A 120 -13.25 7.19 9.48
CA SER A 120 -13.61 7.48 8.08
C SER A 120 -13.27 6.36 7.08
N LEU A 121 -12.29 5.52 7.39
CA LEU A 121 -11.92 4.34 6.60
C LEU A 121 -12.85 3.17 6.93
N ALA A 122 -13.24 3.02 8.20
CA ALA A 122 -14.22 2.01 8.63
C ALA A 122 -15.58 2.24 7.97
N GLU A 123 -16.10 3.46 8.02
CA GLU A 123 -17.35 3.82 7.34
C GLU A 123 -17.27 3.59 5.82
N TRP A 124 -16.14 3.94 5.22
CA TRP A 124 -15.91 3.71 3.79
C TRP A 124 -15.91 2.22 3.44
N LEU A 125 -15.24 1.39 4.25
CA LEU A 125 -15.18 -0.07 4.05
C LEU A 125 -16.57 -0.72 4.20
N ASP A 126 -17.37 -0.30 5.17
CA ASP A 126 -18.73 -0.80 5.36
C ASP A 126 -19.63 -0.40 4.17
N ALA A 127 -19.55 0.86 3.74
CA ALA A 127 -20.28 1.32 2.56
C ALA A 127 -19.84 0.63 1.26
N PHE A 128 -18.56 0.24 1.16
CA PHE A 128 -18.02 -0.52 0.04
C PHE A 128 -18.61 -1.93 0.00
N ARG A 129 -18.63 -2.65 1.14
CA ARG A 129 -19.17 -4.01 1.26
C ARG A 129 -20.67 -4.13 1.00
N LEU A 130 -21.42 -3.04 1.15
CA LEU A 130 -22.87 -3.01 0.87
C LEU A 130 -23.21 -2.84 -0.62
N LYS A 131 -22.20 -2.62 -1.49
CA LYS A 131 -22.39 -2.37 -2.93
C LYS A 131 -22.10 -3.58 -3.82
N ASP A 132 -21.52 -4.64 -3.26
CA ASP A 132 -21.25 -5.92 -3.91
C ASP A 132 -22.35 -6.95 -3.56
#